data_AF-A0A5N0V478-F1
#
_entry.id   AF-A0A5N0V478-F1
#
_cell.length_a   1.000
_cell.length_b   1.000
_cell.length_c   1.000
_cell.angle_alpha   90.00
_cell.angle_beta   90.00
_cell.angle_gamma   90.00
#
_symmetry.space_group_name_H-M   'P 1'
#
loop_
_entity.id
_entity.type
_entity.pdbx_description
1 polymer ?
#
loop_
_entity_poly.entity_id
_entity_poly.type
_entity_poly.pdbx_seq_one_letter_code
_entity_poly.pdbx_strand_id
1 'polypeptide(L)'
;MAAGLFFFFTVLAAIVAVFVPSVRRWVLTRRHPVRAVGLTAVVWLVVLITLAATSSTSPPPSTNAAASAVPTTTTAAPTTTTSTAPVQTCHAGNDNGKPLPDTTCTPGATNPVVTASTLDSTICATGWADTVRPSAAYTDELKVQQIAAYGYADVQAADYVEDHLIPLELGGNPTDSRNLWPEPGTGQAVAAKDAVESALNRAVCGHRITLTAAQQAIAANWSTAETVLGLDAPVSTPATTAPSTTKTKAKATTTAEAPAPVEEDTSAADDPLAGRYRAGEFCSKSNLGVSTIATNGATITCVPDGSRYRWKA
;
A
#
# COMPACT_ATOMS: atom_id res chain seq x y z
N MET A 1 54.01 26.53 6.27
CA MET A 1 52.98 25.70 5.60
C MET A 1 53.27 24.19 5.66
N ALA A 2 54.53 23.72 5.67
CA ALA A 2 54.83 22.28 5.73
C ALA A 2 54.58 21.59 7.09
N ALA A 3 54.72 22.28 8.22
CA ALA A 3 54.53 21.67 9.55
C ALA A 3 53.06 21.34 9.89
N GLY A 4 52.11 22.14 9.42
CA GLY A 4 50.68 21.91 9.65
C GLY A 4 50.13 20.71 8.88
N LEU A 5 50.66 20.46 7.68
CA LEU A 5 50.25 19.33 6.85
C LEU A 5 50.73 18.00 7.45
N PHE A 6 51.96 17.96 7.98
CA PHE A 6 52.51 16.76 8.60
C PHE A 6 51.76 16.36 9.87
N PHE A 7 51.36 17.34 10.69
CA PHE A 7 50.55 17.10 11.90
C PHE A 7 49.14 16.59 11.56
N PHE A 8 48.55 17.07 10.47
CA PHE A 8 47.23 16.61 10.03
C PHE A 8 47.27 15.15 9.55
N PHE A 9 48.29 14.77 8.78
CA PHE A 9 48.46 13.39 8.30
C PHE A 9 48.76 12.40 9.43
N THR A 10 49.52 12.80 10.45
CA THR A 10 49.82 11.91 11.59
C THR A 10 48.61 11.70 12.49
N VAL A 11 47.80 12.74 12.73
CA VAL A 11 46.55 12.63 13.49
C VAL A 11 45.53 11.77 12.74
N LEU A 12 45.39 11.95 11.42
CA LEU A 12 44.49 11.13 10.60
C LEU A 12 44.91 9.66 10.59
N ALA A 13 46.20 9.37 10.45
CA ALA A 13 46.72 8.00 10.47
C ALA A 13 46.50 7.32 11.83
N ALA A 14 46.67 8.06 12.94
CA ALA A 14 46.41 7.55 14.28
C ALA A 14 44.93 7.24 14.51
N ILE A 15 44.02 8.09 14.03
CA ILE A 15 42.57 7.86 14.12
C ILE A 15 42.21 6.60 13.33
N VAL A 16 42.68 6.46 12.09
CA VAL A 16 42.40 5.27 11.25
C VAL A 16 42.93 3.99 11.91
N ALA A 17 44.14 4.02 12.46
CA ALA A 17 44.77 2.86 13.10
C ALA A 17 44.02 2.38 14.36
N VAL A 18 43.37 3.28 15.09
CA VAL A 18 42.64 2.93 16.33
C VAL A 18 41.16 2.59 16.04
N PHE A 19 40.51 3.35 15.15
CA PHE A 19 39.07 3.21 14.93
C PHE A 19 38.72 1.99 14.06
N VAL A 20 39.51 1.72 13.02
CA VAL A 20 39.19 0.65 12.06
C VAL A 20 39.23 -0.76 12.70
N PRO A 21 40.23 -1.13 13.51
CA PRO A 21 40.25 -2.43 14.17
C PRO A 21 39.14 -2.57 15.23
N SER A 22 38.82 -1.48 15.94
CA SER A 22 37.79 -1.43 16.97
C SER A 22 36.39 -1.64 16.39
N VAL A 23 36.08 -0.98 15.27
CA VAL A 23 34.82 -1.16 14.52
C VAL A 23 34.75 -2.57 13.94
N ARG A 24 35.84 -3.07 13.36
CA ARG A 24 35.89 -4.43 12.79
C ARG A 24 35.64 -5.51 13.85
N ARG A 25 36.22 -5.38 15.04
CA ARG A 25 36.01 -6.33 16.16
C ARG A 25 34.59 -6.26 16.71
N TRP A 26 33.98 -5.08 16.74
CA TRP A 26 32.60 -4.86 17.17
C TRP A 26 31.56 -5.39 16.18
N VAL A 27 31.81 -5.28 14.86
CA VAL A 27 30.95 -5.85 13.81
C VAL A 27 30.99 -7.38 13.83
N LEU A 28 32.17 -7.97 14.02
CA LEU A 28 32.35 -9.42 14.01
C LEU A 28 31.80 -10.13 15.27
N THR A 29 31.49 -9.40 16.34
CA THR A 29 30.99 -9.96 17.61
C THR A 29 29.48 -9.83 17.80
N ARG A 30 28.74 -9.20 16.88
CA ARG A 30 27.27 -9.05 16.96
C ARG A 30 26.54 -10.01 16.03
N ARG A 31 25.53 -10.70 16.58
CA ARG A 31 24.72 -11.73 15.88
C ARG A 31 23.61 -11.19 14.94
N HIS A 32 23.47 -9.88 14.76
CA HIS A 32 22.45 -9.28 13.89
C HIS A 32 22.99 -8.04 13.14
N PRO A 33 23.39 -8.14 11.86
CA PRO A 33 24.16 -7.11 11.16
C PRO A 33 23.34 -5.93 10.58
N VAL A 34 22.00 -5.96 10.65
CA VAL A 34 21.16 -5.07 9.83
C VAL A 34 20.86 -3.70 10.46
N ARG A 35 21.25 -3.45 11.72
CA ARG A 35 20.98 -2.17 12.42
C ARG A 35 22.19 -1.23 12.55
N ALA A 36 23.35 -1.58 11.99
CA ALA A 36 24.60 -0.81 12.17
C ALA A 36 25.07 -0.04 10.93
N VAL A 37 24.42 -0.19 9.77
CA VAL A 37 24.79 0.49 8.52
C VAL A 37 24.46 2.00 8.53
N GLY A 38 23.55 2.44 9.40
CA GLY A 38 23.14 3.85 9.48
C GLY A 38 24.19 4.81 10.07
N LEU A 39 25.14 4.34 10.87
CA LEU A 39 26.10 5.20 11.58
C LEU A 39 27.40 5.47 10.81
N THR A 40 27.75 4.64 9.82
CA THR A 40 28.93 4.87 8.97
C THR A 40 28.63 5.80 7.80
N ALA A 41 27.38 5.89 7.35
CA ALA A 41 26.95 6.82 6.30
C ALA A 41 26.99 8.29 6.74
N VAL A 42 26.71 8.59 8.02
CA VAL A 42 26.71 9.96 8.57
C VAL A 42 28.14 10.54 8.64
N VAL A 43 29.15 9.71 8.93
CA VAL A 43 30.55 10.15 9.00
C VAL A 43 31.10 10.50 7.61
N TRP A 44 30.68 9.80 6.56
CA TRP A 44 31.09 10.10 5.18
C TRP A 44 30.34 11.31 4.57
N LEU A 45 29.11 11.59 5.01
CA LEU A 45 28.34 12.76 4.57
C LEU A 45 28.96 14.09 5.05
N VAL A 46 29.52 14.13 6.26
CA VAL A 46 30.15 15.34 6.84
C VAL A 46 31.51 15.66 6.18
N VAL A 47 32.22 14.65 5.67
CA VAL A 47 33.50 14.83 4.95
C VAL A 47 33.29 15.34 3.52
N LEU A 48 32.16 15.02 2.87
CA LEU A 48 31.85 15.49 1.51
C LEU A 48 31.33 16.94 1.47
N ILE A 49 30.68 17.43 2.54
CA ILE A 49 30.14 18.79 2.62
C ILE A 49 31.24 19.86 2.81
N THR A 50 32.43 19.50 3.28
CA THR A 50 33.53 20.46 3.50
C THR A 50 34.43 20.72 2.28
N LEU A 51 34.17 20.10 1.12
CA LEU A 51 34.97 20.28 -0.10
C LEU A 51 34.26 20.98 -1.28
N ALA A 52 33.00 21.42 -1.13
CA ALA A 52 32.21 22.01 -2.22
C ALA A 52 31.91 23.53 -2.06
N ALA A 53 32.65 24.24 -1.20
CA ALA A 53 32.40 25.65 -0.89
C ALA A 53 33.45 26.61 -1.50
N THR A 54 33.70 26.55 -2.81
CA THR A 54 34.41 27.65 -3.53
C THR A 54 34.04 27.69 -5.02
N SER A 55 32.89 28.26 -5.38
CA SER A 55 32.69 28.96 -6.67
C SER A 55 31.35 29.70 -6.68
N SER A 56 31.35 30.96 -6.24
CA SER A 56 30.26 31.91 -6.48
C SER A 56 30.77 32.95 -7.47
N THR A 57 30.37 32.80 -8.75
CA THR A 57 30.63 33.79 -9.80
C THR A 57 29.31 34.45 -10.16
N SER A 58 29.10 35.70 -9.69
CA SER A 58 27.97 36.54 -10.06
C SER A 58 28.16 37.20 -11.43
N PRO A 59 27.12 37.32 -12.29
CA PRO A 59 27.13 38.24 -13.42
C PRO A 59 26.52 39.62 -13.08
N PRO A 60 26.85 40.68 -13.86
CA PRO A 60 26.57 42.09 -13.53
C PRO A 60 25.15 42.57 -13.90
N PRO A 61 24.72 43.76 -13.43
CA PRO A 61 23.36 44.27 -13.63
C PRO A 61 23.21 44.92 -15.01
N SER A 62 22.08 44.68 -15.67
CA SER A 62 21.64 45.46 -16.83
C SER A 62 20.50 46.40 -16.43
N THR A 63 20.84 47.67 -16.43
CA THR A 63 19.92 48.82 -16.43
C THR A 63 19.11 48.82 -17.71
N ASN A 64 17.79 49.07 -17.60
CA ASN A 64 17.12 50.02 -18.48
C ASN A 64 15.84 50.53 -17.82
N ALA A 65 15.89 51.81 -17.46
CA ALA A 65 14.73 52.64 -17.20
C ALA A 65 14.08 53.01 -18.54
N ALA A 66 12.76 52.90 -18.62
CA ALA A 66 11.96 53.67 -19.55
C ALA A 66 10.61 53.95 -18.88
N ALA A 67 10.47 55.20 -18.44
CA ALA A 67 9.25 55.79 -17.95
C ALA A 67 8.27 55.98 -19.11
N SER A 68 6.97 55.73 -18.87
CA SER A 68 5.90 56.49 -19.52
C SER A 68 4.59 56.38 -18.74
N ALA A 69 4.25 57.53 -18.15
CA ALA A 69 2.95 58.16 -18.01
C ALA A 69 1.70 57.30 -17.66
N VAL A 70 1.23 57.62 -16.45
CA VAL A 70 -0.11 57.47 -15.89
C VAL A 70 -1.21 58.03 -16.82
N PRO A 71 -2.41 57.42 -16.83
CA PRO A 71 -3.59 58.23 -16.54
C PRO A 71 -4.37 57.67 -15.33
N THR A 72 -4.67 58.58 -14.42
CA THR A 72 -5.45 58.41 -13.21
C THR A 72 -6.89 58.09 -13.58
N THR A 73 -7.34 56.87 -13.26
CA THR A 73 -8.76 56.55 -13.12
C THR A 73 -9.00 56.14 -11.67
N THR A 74 -9.67 57.03 -10.94
CA THR A 74 -10.21 56.79 -9.61
C THR A 74 -11.33 55.76 -9.74
N THR A 75 -11.03 54.50 -9.45
CA THR A 75 -12.03 53.44 -9.28
C THR A 75 -11.94 52.92 -7.85
N ALA A 76 -13.11 52.82 -7.22
CA ALA A 76 -13.36 52.63 -5.80
C ALA A 76 -12.58 51.48 -5.15
N ALA A 77 -12.28 51.67 -3.86
CA ALA A 77 -11.70 50.67 -2.98
C ALA A 77 -12.48 49.34 -3.05
N PRO A 78 -11.81 48.19 -3.18
CA PRO A 78 -12.49 46.92 -3.01
C PRO A 78 -12.92 46.80 -1.55
N THR A 79 -14.23 46.80 -1.31
CA THR A 79 -14.80 46.36 -0.05
C THR A 79 -14.42 44.90 0.12
N THR A 80 -13.44 44.61 0.97
CA THR A 80 -13.12 43.27 1.46
C THR A 80 -14.34 42.78 2.23
N THR A 81 -15.29 42.22 1.50
CA THR A 81 -16.33 41.38 2.08
C THR A 81 -15.60 40.11 2.49
N THR A 82 -15.31 39.96 3.77
CA THR A 82 -14.90 38.69 4.37
C THR A 82 -16.05 37.72 4.15
N SER A 83 -16.07 37.10 2.98
CA SER A 83 -16.89 35.93 2.69
C SER A 83 -16.27 34.81 3.50
N THR A 84 -16.74 34.62 4.74
CA THR A 84 -16.56 33.37 5.46
C THR A 84 -17.24 32.29 4.63
N ALA A 85 -16.50 31.70 3.69
CA ALA A 85 -16.91 30.45 3.07
C ALA A 85 -17.13 29.45 4.22
N PRO A 86 -18.21 28.66 4.20
CA PRO A 86 -18.36 27.60 5.17
C PRO A 86 -17.10 26.73 5.10
N VAL A 87 -16.42 26.57 6.24
CA VAL A 87 -15.37 25.56 6.37
C VAL A 87 -16.07 24.26 6.04
N GLN A 88 -15.72 23.65 4.91
CA GLN A 88 -16.29 22.37 4.52
C GLN A 88 -15.83 21.37 5.57
N THR A 89 -16.72 21.02 6.48
CA THR A 89 -16.49 19.97 7.47
C THR A 89 -16.86 18.65 6.81
N CYS A 90 -15.90 17.74 6.76
CA CYS A 90 -16.17 16.37 6.33
C CYS A 90 -17.02 15.68 7.39
N HIS A 91 -17.83 14.71 6.99
CA HIS A 91 -18.66 13.93 7.89
C HIS A 91 -18.53 12.43 7.61
N ALA A 92 -17.94 11.70 8.55
CA ALA A 92 -17.85 10.25 8.45
C ALA A 92 -19.26 9.63 8.43
N GLY A 93 -19.46 8.71 7.49
CA GLY A 93 -20.62 7.84 7.43
C GLY A 93 -20.47 6.62 8.34
N ASN A 94 -21.53 5.82 8.37
CA ASN A 94 -21.53 4.55 9.08
C ASN A 94 -22.43 3.54 8.35
N ASP A 95 -21.96 2.30 8.24
CA ASP A 95 -22.77 1.16 7.82
C ASP A 95 -22.75 0.10 8.92
N ASN A 96 -23.82 0.00 9.70
CA ASN A 96 -23.99 -1.02 10.73
C ASN A 96 -22.80 -1.12 11.72
N GLY A 97 -22.28 0.03 12.17
CA GLY A 97 -21.13 0.10 13.07
C GLY A 97 -19.77 0.09 12.37
N LYS A 98 -19.74 0.05 11.03
CA LYS A 98 -18.51 0.17 10.23
C LYS A 98 -18.35 1.61 9.75
N PRO A 99 -17.27 2.32 10.12
CA PRO A 99 -17.08 3.70 9.71
C PRO A 99 -16.83 3.78 8.20
N LEU A 100 -17.35 4.84 7.57
CA LEU A 100 -17.11 5.17 6.17
C LEU A 100 -16.59 6.61 6.08
N PRO A 101 -15.65 6.92 5.16
CA PRO A 101 -15.26 8.31 4.95
C PRO A 101 -16.39 9.14 4.34
N ASP A 102 -16.23 10.46 4.39
CA ASP A 102 -17.07 11.37 3.63
C ASP A 102 -16.69 11.29 2.15
N THR A 103 -17.62 10.88 1.28
CA THR A 103 -17.36 10.75 -0.16
C THR A 103 -16.99 12.05 -0.87
N THR A 104 -17.28 13.21 -0.29
CA THR A 104 -16.88 14.52 -0.81
C THR A 104 -15.43 14.83 -0.47
N CYS A 105 -14.99 14.48 0.74
CA CYS A 105 -13.62 14.75 1.21
C CYS A 105 -12.62 13.67 0.78
N THR A 106 -13.03 12.41 0.84
CA THR A 106 -12.22 11.26 0.48
C THR A 106 -12.98 10.43 -0.56
N PRO A 107 -13.10 10.91 -1.83
CA PRO A 107 -13.80 10.20 -2.90
C PRO A 107 -13.07 8.93 -3.40
N GLY A 108 -11.81 8.72 -3.01
CA GLY A 108 -10.97 7.62 -3.47
C GLY A 108 -10.15 8.01 -4.70
N ALA A 109 -8.91 8.44 -4.50
CA ALA A 109 -7.98 8.72 -5.59
C ALA A 109 -7.11 7.49 -5.91
N THR A 110 -6.96 7.17 -7.21
CA THR A 110 -6.14 6.05 -7.69
C THR A 110 -4.70 6.48 -8.00
N ASN A 111 -3.77 5.54 -7.90
CA ASN A 111 -2.38 5.70 -8.32
C ASN A 111 -2.28 5.52 -9.86
N PRO A 112 -1.84 6.54 -10.61
CA PRO A 112 -1.82 6.49 -12.07
C PRO A 112 -0.86 5.44 -12.66
N VAL A 113 0.08 4.90 -11.87
CA VAL A 113 0.98 3.83 -12.33
C VAL A 113 0.32 2.45 -12.29
N VAL A 114 -0.80 2.30 -11.56
CA VAL A 114 -1.55 1.05 -11.47
C VAL A 114 -2.68 1.08 -12.47
N THR A 115 -2.55 0.26 -13.50
CA THR A 115 -3.55 0.08 -14.56
C THR A 115 -3.76 -1.40 -14.79
N ALA A 116 -4.78 -1.74 -15.58
CA ALA A 116 -5.00 -3.13 -15.99
C ALA A 116 -3.78 -3.77 -16.69
N SER A 117 -2.92 -2.97 -17.35
CA SER A 117 -1.72 -3.47 -18.04
C SER A 117 -0.48 -3.56 -17.16
N THR A 118 -0.50 -3.01 -15.93
CA THR A 118 0.67 -3.00 -15.03
C THR A 118 0.49 -3.90 -13.81
N LEU A 119 -0.62 -4.63 -13.69
CA LEU A 119 -0.98 -5.47 -12.54
C LEU A 119 0.18 -6.36 -12.06
N ASP A 120 0.77 -7.15 -12.97
CA ASP A 120 1.84 -8.10 -12.67
C ASP A 120 3.13 -7.45 -12.13
N SER A 121 3.36 -6.18 -12.51
CA SER A 121 4.50 -5.39 -12.06
C SER A 121 4.18 -4.48 -10.87
N THR A 122 2.91 -4.42 -10.47
CA THR A 122 2.41 -3.51 -9.42
C THR A 122 1.67 -4.31 -8.35
N ILE A 123 0.36 -4.17 -8.25
CA ILE A 123 -0.44 -4.69 -7.13
C ILE A 123 -0.48 -6.21 -7.03
N CYS A 124 -0.09 -6.93 -8.08
CA CYS A 124 0.05 -8.39 -8.05
C CYS A 124 1.49 -8.86 -7.83
N ALA A 125 2.46 -7.92 -7.77
CA ALA A 125 3.83 -8.21 -7.39
C ALA A 125 3.98 -8.19 -5.86
N THR A 126 4.60 -9.24 -5.30
CA THR A 126 4.87 -9.36 -3.87
C THR A 126 5.62 -8.14 -3.34
N GLY A 127 5.06 -7.50 -2.31
CA GLY A 127 5.70 -6.37 -1.61
C GLY A 127 5.61 -5.02 -2.31
N TRP A 128 4.93 -4.90 -3.46
CA TRP A 128 4.82 -3.62 -4.17
C TRP A 128 4.17 -2.52 -3.31
N ALA A 129 3.11 -2.84 -2.58
CA ALA A 129 2.42 -1.89 -1.71
C ALA A 129 3.37 -1.27 -0.66
N ASP A 130 4.34 -2.04 -0.14
CA ASP A 130 5.33 -1.53 0.81
C ASP A 130 6.30 -0.53 0.17
N THR A 131 6.57 -0.66 -1.14
CA THR A 131 7.47 0.25 -1.86
C THR A 131 6.88 1.63 -2.11
N VAL A 132 5.55 1.74 -2.13
CA VAL A 132 4.83 2.98 -2.39
C VAL A 132 4.20 3.59 -1.14
N ARG A 133 4.26 2.89 0.00
CA ARG A 133 3.67 3.34 1.26
C ARG A 133 4.29 4.68 1.68
N PRO A 134 3.47 5.70 2.04
CA PRO A 134 3.99 6.96 2.53
C PRO A 134 4.72 6.78 3.87
N SER A 135 5.53 7.78 4.24
CA SER A 135 6.18 7.79 5.55
C SER A 135 5.14 7.97 6.66
N ALA A 136 5.40 7.38 7.83
CA ALA A 136 4.56 7.59 9.02
C ALA A 136 4.45 9.08 9.39
N ALA A 137 5.52 9.86 9.22
CA ALA A 137 5.51 11.29 9.49
C ALA A 137 4.49 12.05 8.64
N TYR A 138 4.35 11.70 7.36
CA TYR A 138 3.36 12.30 6.48
C TYR A 138 1.93 11.93 6.92
N THR A 139 1.68 10.64 7.19
CA THR A 139 0.34 10.17 7.58
C THR A 139 -0.06 10.66 8.97
N ASP A 140 0.87 10.78 9.91
CA ASP A 140 0.59 11.27 11.27
C ASP A 140 0.20 12.76 11.26
N GLU A 141 0.88 13.57 10.45
CA GLU A 141 0.53 14.99 10.27
C GLU A 141 -0.85 15.14 9.62
N LEU A 142 -1.11 14.39 8.54
CA LEU A 142 -2.38 14.43 7.82
C LEU A 142 -3.55 14.00 8.73
N LYS A 143 -3.37 12.92 9.50
CA LYS A 143 -4.37 12.41 10.43
C LYS A 143 -4.84 13.45 11.42
N VAL A 144 -3.93 14.19 12.04
CA VAL A 144 -4.29 15.24 13.00
C VAL A 144 -5.12 16.35 12.33
N GLN A 145 -4.74 16.75 11.13
CA GLN A 145 -5.48 17.76 10.36
C GLN A 145 -6.88 17.27 9.99
N GLN A 146 -6.98 16.02 9.52
CA GLN A 146 -8.23 15.46 9.06
C GLN A 146 -9.19 15.10 10.21
N ILE A 147 -8.71 14.68 11.37
CA ILE A 147 -9.56 14.48 12.56
C ILE A 147 -10.35 15.75 12.89
N ALA A 148 -9.68 16.92 12.82
CA ALA A 148 -10.35 18.21 12.99
C ALA A 148 -11.30 18.53 11.82
N ALA A 149 -10.90 18.27 10.58
CA ALA A 149 -11.72 18.52 9.39
C ALA A 149 -12.99 17.66 9.33
N TYR A 150 -12.92 16.41 9.82
CA TYR A 150 -14.03 15.47 9.94
C TYR A 150 -14.98 15.78 11.10
N GLY A 151 -14.64 16.79 11.92
CA GLY A 151 -15.50 17.24 13.01
C GLY A 151 -15.76 16.16 14.06
N TYR A 152 -14.85 15.20 14.23
CA TYR A 152 -15.01 14.15 15.22
C TYR A 152 -15.06 14.73 16.63
N ALA A 153 -15.94 14.18 17.47
CA ALA A 153 -16.03 14.56 18.86
C ALA A 153 -14.80 14.11 19.65
N ASP A 154 -14.27 12.93 19.32
CA ASP A 154 -13.00 12.43 19.83
C ASP A 154 -11.86 12.90 18.91
N VAL A 155 -10.89 13.60 19.49
CA VAL A 155 -9.73 14.14 18.76
C VAL A 155 -8.42 13.44 19.13
N GLN A 156 -8.49 12.35 19.89
CA GLN A 156 -7.32 11.58 20.29
C GLN A 156 -6.79 10.78 19.10
N ALA A 157 -5.71 11.25 18.46
CA ALA A 157 -5.16 10.63 17.25
C ALA A 157 -4.75 9.14 17.38
N ALA A 158 -4.62 8.62 18.59
CA ALA A 158 -4.33 7.20 18.85
C ALA A 158 -5.53 6.29 18.60
N ASP A 159 -6.75 6.83 18.63
CA ASP A 159 -8.00 6.11 18.39
C ASP A 159 -8.37 6.05 16.90
N TYR A 160 -7.48 6.56 16.05
CA TYR A 160 -7.64 6.61 14.59
C TYR A 160 -6.43 6.02 13.87
N VAL A 161 -6.70 5.37 12.75
CA VAL A 161 -5.69 4.99 11.76
C VAL A 161 -5.83 5.90 10.55
N GLU A 162 -4.69 6.39 10.04
CA GLU A 162 -4.69 7.08 8.76
C GLU A 162 -4.71 6.03 7.67
N ASP A 163 -5.82 5.92 6.96
CA ASP A 163 -6.07 4.78 6.10
C ASP A 163 -6.43 5.19 4.67
N HIS A 164 -6.09 4.32 3.73
CA HIS A 164 -6.41 4.47 2.33
C HIS A 164 -7.85 3.99 2.08
N LEU A 165 -8.71 4.80 1.46
CA LEU A 165 -10.06 4.36 1.07
C LEU A 165 -9.99 3.28 -0.03
N ILE A 166 -9.28 3.58 -1.12
CA ILE A 166 -8.81 2.56 -2.06
C ILE A 166 -7.44 2.11 -1.54
N PRO A 167 -7.25 0.86 -1.12
CA PRO A 167 -5.98 0.43 -0.55
C PRO A 167 -4.87 0.42 -1.58
N LEU A 168 -3.62 0.47 -1.10
CA LEU A 168 -2.44 0.39 -1.97
C LEU A 168 -2.46 -0.89 -2.81
N GLU A 169 -2.94 -2.01 -2.26
CA GLU A 169 -3.07 -3.28 -2.99
C GLU A 169 -4.20 -3.29 -4.04
N LEU A 170 -5.00 -2.24 -4.15
CA LEU A 170 -5.91 -1.99 -5.29
C LEU A 170 -5.51 -0.74 -6.07
N GLY A 171 -4.28 -0.28 -5.91
CA GLY A 171 -3.76 0.87 -6.63
C GLY A 171 -4.35 2.18 -6.16
N GLY A 172 -4.64 2.32 -4.87
CA GLY A 172 -4.90 3.60 -4.24
C GLY A 172 -3.71 4.55 -4.34
N ASN A 173 -3.98 5.85 -4.45
CA ASN A 173 -2.93 6.85 -4.41
C ASN A 173 -2.31 6.90 -2.99
N PRO A 174 -0.98 6.83 -2.87
CA PRO A 174 -0.33 6.74 -1.56
C PRO A 174 -0.38 8.03 -0.74
N THR A 175 -0.47 9.21 -1.38
CA THR A 175 -0.29 10.53 -0.74
C THR A 175 -1.32 11.57 -1.18
N ASP A 176 -2.37 11.18 -1.90
CA ASP A 176 -3.46 12.10 -2.23
C ASP A 176 -4.46 12.06 -1.09
N SER A 177 -4.70 13.21 -0.44
CA SER A 177 -5.66 13.30 0.67
C SER A 177 -7.07 12.91 0.29
N ARG A 178 -7.42 12.92 -1.01
CA ARG A 178 -8.70 12.40 -1.51
C ARG A 178 -8.80 10.87 -1.44
N ASN A 179 -7.72 10.16 -1.15
CA ASN A 179 -7.70 8.73 -0.87
C ASN A 179 -7.36 8.38 0.58
N LEU A 180 -7.13 9.39 1.43
CA LEU A 180 -6.69 9.20 2.81
C LEU A 180 -7.74 9.77 3.76
N TRP A 181 -8.01 9.06 4.83
CA TRP A 181 -8.94 9.51 5.85
C TRP A 181 -8.57 8.97 7.25
N PRO A 182 -8.94 9.71 8.31
CA PRO A 182 -8.78 9.26 9.68
C PRO A 182 -9.90 8.27 10.00
N GLU A 183 -9.62 6.97 9.82
CA GLU A 183 -10.54 5.90 10.15
C GLU A 183 -10.67 5.76 11.67
N PRO A 184 -11.88 5.89 12.25
CA PRO A 184 -12.11 5.65 13.66
C PRO A 184 -11.95 4.17 14.00
N GLY A 185 -11.24 3.91 15.08
CA GLY A 185 -11.08 2.58 15.64
C GLY A 185 -9.69 1.99 15.40
N THR A 186 -9.38 0.99 16.21
CA THR A 186 -8.12 0.25 16.15
C THR A 186 -8.41 -1.26 16.22
N GLY A 187 -7.39 -2.08 15.97
CA GLY A 187 -7.51 -3.52 16.17
C GLY A 187 -8.53 -4.18 15.23
N GLN A 188 -9.62 -4.73 15.79
CA GLN A 188 -10.57 -5.55 15.04
C GLN A 188 -11.36 -4.78 13.97
N ALA A 189 -11.61 -3.48 14.16
CA ALA A 189 -12.34 -2.66 13.18
C ALA A 189 -11.53 -2.54 11.88
N VAL A 190 -10.27 -2.11 11.99
CA VAL A 190 -9.29 -2.02 10.89
C VAL A 190 -9.08 -3.38 10.24
N ALA A 191 -8.91 -4.44 11.05
CA ALA A 191 -8.72 -5.80 10.53
C ALA A 191 -9.90 -6.32 9.69
N ALA A 192 -11.11 -5.80 9.88
CA ALA A 192 -12.27 -6.17 9.07
C ALA A 192 -12.19 -5.55 7.66
N LYS A 193 -11.72 -4.32 7.54
CA LYS A 193 -11.48 -3.66 6.25
C LYS A 193 -10.29 -4.33 5.55
N ASP A 194 -9.17 -4.57 6.24
CA ASP A 194 -8.00 -5.29 5.69
C ASP A 194 -8.39 -6.62 5.02
N ALA A 195 -9.34 -7.37 5.60
CA ALA A 195 -9.80 -8.63 5.05
C ALA A 195 -10.52 -8.47 3.69
N VAL A 196 -11.36 -7.44 3.57
CA VAL A 196 -12.04 -7.06 2.32
C VAL A 196 -11.02 -6.65 1.27
N GLU A 197 -10.09 -5.78 1.63
CA GLU A 197 -9.03 -5.29 0.74
C GLU A 197 -8.27 -6.47 0.11
N SER A 198 -7.85 -7.40 0.96
CA SER A 198 -7.08 -8.56 0.52
C SER A 198 -7.92 -9.53 -0.31
N ALA A 199 -9.23 -9.63 -0.05
CA ALA A 199 -10.15 -10.42 -0.87
C ALA A 199 -10.30 -9.83 -2.28
N LEU A 200 -10.46 -8.51 -2.38
CA LEU A 200 -10.54 -7.80 -3.65
C LEU A 200 -9.22 -7.87 -4.42
N ASN A 201 -8.06 -7.68 -3.77
CA ASN A 201 -6.76 -7.81 -4.43
C ASN A 201 -6.58 -9.22 -5.03
N ARG A 202 -6.88 -10.27 -4.26
CA ARG A 202 -6.84 -11.65 -4.77
C ARG A 202 -7.80 -11.87 -5.95
N ALA A 203 -8.98 -11.28 -5.90
CA ALA A 203 -9.95 -11.39 -7.00
C ALA A 203 -9.47 -10.65 -8.26
N VAL A 204 -8.81 -9.50 -8.13
CA VAL A 204 -8.20 -8.75 -9.24
C VAL A 204 -7.00 -9.52 -9.82
N CYS A 205 -6.06 -9.95 -8.99
CA CYS A 205 -4.87 -10.69 -9.43
C CYS A 205 -5.17 -12.10 -9.93
N GLY A 206 -6.30 -12.68 -9.51
CA GLY A 206 -6.85 -13.91 -10.09
C GLY A 206 -7.77 -13.67 -11.30
N HIS A 207 -7.88 -12.44 -11.81
CA HIS A 207 -8.72 -12.04 -12.94
C HIS A 207 -10.22 -12.39 -12.81
N ARG A 208 -10.72 -12.57 -11.59
CA ARG A 208 -12.13 -12.84 -11.31
C ARG A 208 -12.98 -11.58 -11.42
N ILE A 209 -12.39 -10.42 -11.14
CA ILE A 209 -12.99 -9.10 -11.29
C ILE A 209 -11.98 -8.14 -11.93
N THR A 210 -12.46 -7.00 -12.43
CA THR A 210 -11.57 -5.96 -12.96
C THR A 210 -11.04 -5.07 -11.84
N LEU A 211 -9.86 -4.47 -12.04
CA LEU A 211 -9.30 -3.45 -11.13
C LEU A 211 -10.29 -2.32 -10.87
N THR A 212 -10.90 -1.79 -11.93
CA THR A 212 -11.86 -0.67 -11.84
C THR A 212 -13.10 -1.05 -11.04
N ALA A 213 -13.64 -2.26 -11.22
CA ALA A 213 -14.79 -2.71 -10.43
C ALA A 213 -14.43 -2.81 -8.93
N ALA A 214 -13.26 -3.34 -8.60
CA ALA A 214 -12.77 -3.41 -7.22
C ALA A 214 -12.63 -2.00 -6.60
N GLN A 215 -11.98 -1.08 -7.31
CA GLN A 215 -11.78 0.31 -6.88
C GLN A 215 -13.10 1.05 -6.66
N GLN A 216 -14.07 0.89 -7.57
CA GLN A 216 -15.39 1.51 -7.46
C GLN A 216 -16.18 0.95 -6.27
N ALA A 217 -16.19 -0.38 -6.08
CA ALA A 217 -16.93 -1.02 -5.01
C ALA A 217 -16.39 -0.61 -3.63
N ILE A 218 -15.07 -0.65 -3.45
CA ILE A 218 -14.45 -0.31 -2.16
C ILE A 218 -14.56 1.19 -1.83
N ALA A 219 -14.40 2.06 -2.82
CA ALA A 219 -14.56 3.50 -2.63
C ALA A 219 -16.01 3.90 -2.32
N ALA A 220 -17.00 3.18 -2.86
CA ALA A 220 -18.41 3.44 -2.58
C ALA A 220 -18.79 3.01 -1.14
N ASN A 221 -18.48 1.77 -0.77
CA ASN A 221 -18.70 1.25 0.57
C ASN A 221 -17.90 -0.04 0.75
N TRP A 222 -16.73 0.05 1.39
CA TRP A 222 -15.85 -1.09 1.63
C TRP A 222 -16.56 -2.26 2.32
N SER A 223 -17.52 -2.00 3.20
CA SER A 223 -18.18 -3.06 3.96
C SER A 223 -19.13 -3.95 3.15
N THR A 224 -19.53 -3.49 1.97
CA THR A 224 -20.41 -4.21 1.04
C THR A 224 -19.72 -4.58 -0.26
N ALA A 225 -18.43 -4.25 -0.41
CA ALA A 225 -17.72 -4.36 -1.67
C ALA A 225 -17.67 -5.81 -2.19
N GLU A 226 -17.39 -6.78 -1.32
CA GLU A 226 -17.40 -8.19 -1.69
C GLU A 226 -18.80 -8.66 -2.12
N THR A 227 -19.88 -8.19 -1.46
CA THR A 227 -21.27 -8.52 -1.81
C THR A 227 -21.64 -7.98 -3.18
N VAL A 228 -21.34 -6.70 -3.43
CA VAL A 228 -21.61 -6.01 -4.71
C VAL A 228 -20.86 -6.69 -5.86
N LEU A 229 -19.66 -7.19 -5.59
CA LEU A 229 -18.82 -7.89 -6.57
C LEU A 229 -19.14 -9.40 -6.67
N GLY A 230 -20.07 -9.92 -5.88
CA GLY A 230 -20.43 -11.34 -5.87
C GLY A 230 -19.33 -12.27 -5.37
N LEU A 231 -18.43 -11.78 -4.50
CA LEU A 231 -17.31 -12.53 -3.95
C LEU A 231 -17.68 -13.33 -2.68
N ASP A 232 -18.79 -12.97 -2.03
CA ASP A 232 -19.30 -13.60 -0.79
C ASP A 232 -20.03 -14.93 -1.03
N ALA A 233 -20.39 -15.21 -2.28
CA ALA A 233 -21.03 -16.46 -2.63
C ALA A 233 -19.98 -17.58 -2.78
N PRO A 234 -20.28 -18.82 -2.34
CA PRO A 234 -19.56 -19.96 -2.85
C PRO A 234 -19.67 -19.91 -4.38
N VAL A 235 -18.54 -19.94 -5.07
CA VAL A 235 -18.49 -19.83 -6.54
C VAL A 235 -19.38 -20.93 -7.11
N SER A 236 -20.59 -20.55 -7.52
CA SER A 236 -21.41 -21.42 -8.33
C SER A 236 -20.75 -21.37 -9.70
N THR A 237 -20.09 -22.46 -10.05
CA THR A 237 -19.44 -22.66 -11.33
C THR A 237 -20.35 -22.13 -12.44
N PRO A 238 -19.94 -21.13 -13.24
CA PRO A 238 -20.67 -20.82 -14.44
C PRO A 238 -20.65 -22.09 -15.28
N ALA A 239 -21.82 -22.67 -15.53
CA ALA A 239 -21.95 -23.73 -16.50
C ALA A 239 -21.37 -23.18 -17.81
N THR A 240 -20.20 -23.70 -18.19
CA THR A 240 -19.58 -23.49 -19.49
C THR A 240 -20.62 -23.85 -20.54
N THR A 241 -21.35 -22.84 -21.02
CA THR A 241 -22.13 -22.98 -22.25
C THR A 241 -21.10 -22.93 -23.37
N ALA A 242 -20.51 -24.08 -23.63
CA ALA A 242 -19.66 -24.28 -24.79
C ALA A 242 -20.46 -23.92 -26.04
N PRO A 243 -19.86 -23.24 -27.03
CA PRO A 243 -20.54 -22.97 -28.28
C PRO A 243 -20.85 -24.29 -28.99
N SER A 244 -22.14 -24.48 -29.30
CA SER A 244 -22.64 -25.60 -30.10
C SER A 244 -21.98 -25.58 -31.48
N THR A 245 -20.92 -26.39 -31.64
CA THR A 245 -20.38 -26.72 -32.96
C THR A 245 -21.06 -27.99 -33.44
N THR A 246 -21.95 -27.84 -34.41
CA THR A 246 -22.52 -28.92 -35.21
C THR A 246 -21.40 -29.69 -35.89
N LYS A 247 -21.08 -30.91 -35.41
CA LYS A 247 -20.19 -31.84 -36.11
C LYS A 247 -21.01 -32.78 -37.00
N THR A 248 -20.89 -32.57 -38.30
CA THR A 248 -21.18 -33.57 -39.33
C THR A 248 -20.17 -34.72 -39.22
N LYS A 249 -20.71 -35.93 -39.26
CA LYS A 249 -20.08 -37.23 -39.09
C LYS A 249 -19.10 -37.57 -40.23
N ALA A 250 -17.89 -38.01 -39.90
CA ALA A 250 -17.07 -38.84 -40.78
C ALA A 250 -16.27 -39.87 -39.95
N LYS A 251 -16.16 -41.07 -40.52
CA LYS A 251 -15.76 -42.35 -39.94
C LYS A 251 -14.40 -42.78 -40.50
N ALA A 252 -13.55 -43.42 -39.67
CA ALA A 252 -12.54 -44.48 -39.95
C ALA A 252 -11.22 -44.22 -39.18
N THR A 253 -10.36 -45.15 -38.74
CA THR A 253 -10.33 -46.59 -38.36
C THR A 253 -8.92 -46.80 -37.74
N THR A 254 -8.78 -47.73 -36.77
CA THR A 254 -7.57 -48.54 -36.41
C THR A 254 -6.58 -48.08 -35.30
N THR A 255 -6.70 -48.78 -34.16
CA THR A 255 -5.71 -49.48 -33.29
C THR A 255 -4.39 -48.84 -32.81
N ALA A 256 -4.21 -48.73 -31.48
CA ALA A 256 -3.06 -49.23 -30.69
C ALA A 256 -3.30 -49.04 -29.17
N GLU A 257 -2.58 -49.82 -28.36
CA GLU A 257 -2.88 -50.25 -26.98
C GLU A 257 -2.07 -49.55 -25.87
N ALA A 258 -2.72 -49.39 -24.69
CA ALA A 258 -2.22 -49.17 -23.31
C ALA A 258 -1.56 -47.81 -22.90
N PRO A 259 -1.54 -47.42 -21.59
CA PRO A 259 -2.11 -48.06 -20.40
C PRO A 259 -3.18 -47.19 -19.66
N ALA A 260 -3.76 -47.76 -18.60
CA ALA A 260 -4.78 -47.14 -17.75
C ALA A 260 -4.35 -45.77 -17.18
N PRO A 261 -5.29 -44.81 -17.00
CA PRO A 261 -4.97 -43.57 -16.29
C PRO A 261 -4.74 -43.88 -14.82
N VAL A 262 -3.66 -43.32 -14.28
CA VAL A 262 -3.46 -43.15 -12.85
C VAL A 262 -4.68 -42.39 -12.32
N GLU A 263 -5.36 -42.94 -11.32
CA GLU A 263 -6.40 -42.21 -10.58
C GLU A 263 -5.73 -41.01 -9.90
N GLU A 264 -5.84 -39.85 -10.53
CA GLU A 264 -5.48 -38.57 -9.94
C GLU A 264 -6.58 -38.26 -8.91
N ASP A 265 -6.18 -38.22 -7.64
CA ASP A 265 -7.01 -37.92 -6.49
C ASP A 265 -7.73 -36.57 -6.70
N THR A 266 -8.99 -36.62 -7.13
CA THR A 266 -9.82 -35.45 -7.47
C THR A 266 -10.33 -34.71 -6.24
N SER A 267 -9.85 -34.99 -5.03
CA SER A 267 -10.34 -34.35 -3.80
C SER A 267 -9.95 -32.86 -3.67
N ALA A 268 -9.02 -32.36 -4.48
CA ALA A 268 -8.60 -30.95 -4.46
C ALA A 268 -9.46 -29.99 -5.31
N ALA A 269 -10.30 -30.50 -6.23
CA ALA A 269 -11.03 -29.64 -7.17
C ALA A 269 -12.29 -28.99 -6.58
N ASP A 270 -12.81 -29.53 -5.46
CA ASP A 270 -14.07 -29.09 -4.84
C ASP A 270 -13.87 -28.32 -3.53
N ASP A 271 -12.63 -28.06 -3.11
CA ASP A 271 -12.36 -27.27 -1.91
C ASP A 271 -12.41 -25.76 -2.24
N PRO A 272 -13.46 -25.03 -1.82
CA PRO A 272 -13.61 -23.62 -2.15
C PRO A 272 -12.54 -22.75 -1.49
N LEU A 273 -11.81 -23.25 -0.48
CA LEU A 273 -10.75 -22.53 0.22
C LEU A 273 -9.36 -22.87 -0.33
N ALA A 274 -9.24 -23.86 -1.22
CA ALA A 274 -7.97 -24.29 -1.78
C ALA A 274 -7.26 -23.13 -2.49
N GLY A 275 -5.98 -22.97 -2.19
CA GLY A 275 -5.13 -21.90 -2.71
C GLY A 275 -5.48 -20.50 -2.19
N ARG A 276 -6.40 -20.34 -1.23
CA ARG A 276 -6.76 -19.01 -0.71
C ARG A 276 -5.92 -18.54 0.47
N TYR A 277 -5.33 -19.47 1.23
CA TYR A 277 -4.69 -19.16 2.51
C TYR A 277 -3.29 -19.78 2.63
N ARG A 278 -2.48 -19.25 3.54
CA ARG A 278 -1.17 -19.80 3.95
C ARG A 278 -1.18 -20.22 5.42
N ALA A 279 -0.30 -21.14 5.77
CA ALA A 279 -0.02 -21.44 7.17
C ALA A 279 0.44 -20.17 7.91
N GLY A 280 -0.16 -19.91 9.07
CA GLY A 280 0.05 -18.72 9.88
C GLY A 280 -0.97 -17.61 9.65
N GLU A 281 -1.76 -17.63 8.58
CA GLU A 281 -2.79 -16.61 8.35
C GLU A 281 -4.00 -16.78 9.29
N PHE A 282 -4.71 -15.69 9.57
CA PHE A 282 -5.94 -15.76 10.36
C PHE A 282 -7.07 -16.42 9.55
N CYS A 283 -7.91 -17.17 10.25
CA CYS A 283 -9.13 -17.74 9.70
C CYS A 283 -10.35 -17.23 10.47
N SER A 284 -11.48 -17.14 9.79
CA SER A 284 -12.75 -16.78 10.42
C SER A 284 -13.21 -17.90 11.36
N LYS A 285 -14.03 -17.54 12.36
CA LYS A 285 -14.66 -18.52 13.27
C LYS A 285 -15.49 -19.57 12.50
N SER A 286 -16.10 -19.18 11.38
CA SER A 286 -16.89 -20.09 10.53
C SER A 286 -16.05 -21.21 9.91
N ASN A 287 -14.74 -21.00 9.77
CA ASN A 287 -13.83 -21.98 9.19
C ASN A 287 -13.12 -22.82 10.26
N LEU A 288 -13.47 -22.67 11.55
CA LEU A 288 -12.82 -23.42 12.63
C LEU A 288 -12.97 -24.93 12.44
N GLY A 289 -11.84 -25.64 12.35
CA GLY A 289 -11.79 -27.08 12.11
C GLY A 289 -11.83 -27.48 10.63
N VAL A 290 -11.98 -26.53 9.70
CA VAL A 290 -11.88 -26.81 8.26
C VAL A 290 -10.41 -26.99 7.88
N SER A 291 -10.14 -27.99 7.03
CA SER A 291 -8.84 -28.21 6.38
C SER A 291 -8.94 -27.88 4.90
N THR A 292 -7.90 -27.23 4.36
CA THR A 292 -7.83 -26.82 2.96
C THR A 292 -6.41 -26.91 2.42
N ILE A 293 -6.22 -26.83 1.11
CA ILE A 293 -4.88 -26.75 0.50
C ILE A 293 -4.40 -25.29 0.50
N ALA A 294 -3.24 -25.04 1.10
CA ALA A 294 -2.61 -23.72 1.10
C ALA A 294 -2.07 -23.35 -0.28
N THR A 295 -1.73 -22.08 -0.50
CA THR A 295 -1.12 -21.59 -1.77
C THR A 295 0.18 -22.30 -2.15
N ASN A 296 0.87 -22.95 -1.22
CA ASN A 296 2.10 -23.71 -1.47
C ASN A 296 1.84 -25.23 -1.62
N GLY A 297 0.58 -25.65 -1.71
CA GLY A 297 0.17 -27.06 -1.83
C GLY A 297 0.11 -27.83 -0.51
N ALA A 298 0.46 -27.23 0.63
CA ALA A 298 0.37 -27.90 1.93
C ALA A 298 -1.06 -27.90 2.46
N THR A 299 -1.53 -29.01 3.04
CA THR A 299 -2.79 -28.99 3.79
C THR A 299 -2.64 -28.12 5.04
N ILE A 300 -3.59 -27.22 5.26
CA ILE A 300 -3.65 -26.33 6.42
C ILE A 300 -5.03 -26.44 7.07
N THR A 301 -5.09 -26.36 8.40
CA THR A 301 -6.33 -26.44 9.17
C THR A 301 -6.51 -25.19 10.02
N CYS A 302 -7.71 -24.62 10.02
CA CYS A 302 -8.03 -23.50 10.88
C CYS A 302 -8.23 -23.98 12.32
N VAL A 303 -7.37 -23.52 13.23
CA VAL A 303 -7.36 -23.93 14.64
C VAL A 303 -7.37 -22.73 15.59
N PRO A 304 -7.80 -22.89 16.85
CA PRO A 304 -7.67 -21.83 17.85
C PRO A 304 -6.21 -21.43 18.05
N ASP A 305 -5.96 -20.12 18.15
CA ASP A 305 -4.66 -19.52 18.43
C ASP A 305 -4.87 -18.33 19.40
N GLY A 306 -4.89 -18.64 20.69
CA GLY A 306 -5.23 -17.68 21.76
C GLY A 306 -6.69 -17.23 21.65
N SER A 307 -6.92 -15.92 21.54
CA SER A 307 -8.25 -15.31 21.37
C SER A 307 -8.73 -15.28 19.91
N ARG A 308 -7.94 -15.79 18.96
CA ARG A 308 -8.22 -15.79 17.52
C ARG A 308 -8.11 -17.21 16.93
N TYR A 309 -8.23 -17.33 15.61
CA TYR A 309 -8.09 -18.59 14.87
C TYR A 309 -7.08 -18.40 13.73
N ARG A 310 -6.21 -19.40 13.50
CA ARG A 310 -5.23 -19.37 12.41
C ARG A 310 -5.18 -20.69 11.65
N TRP A 311 -4.87 -20.59 10.36
CA TRP A 311 -4.49 -21.73 9.54
C TRP A 311 -3.13 -22.27 9.99
N LYS A 312 -3.04 -23.56 10.35
CA LYS A 312 -1.77 -24.24 10.68
C LYS A 312 -1.58 -25.46 9.78
N ALA A 313 -0.35 -25.64 9.30
CA ALA A 313 0.05 -26.83 8.54
C ALA A 313 0.20 -28.04 9.46
#